data_AF-D8LGR3-F1
#
_entry.id   AF-D8LGR3-F1
#
_cell.length_a   1.000
_cell.length_b   1.000
_cell.length_c   1.000
_cell.angle_alpha   90.00
_cell.angle_beta   90.00
_cell.angle_gamma   90.00
#
_symmetry.space_group_name_H-M   'P 1'
#
loop_
_entity.id
_entity.type
_entity.pdbx_description
1 polymer ?
#
loop_
_entity_poly.entity_id
_entity_poly.type
_entity_poly.pdbx_seq_one_letter_code
_entity_poly.pdbx_strand_id
1 'polypeptide(L)'
;MVEFSPLPVLFVSSVLYTISAFDAEGGDGNGTKAWAIFCGLISSFISGILAFLQARGKGDMVHKFQKFIALFFFLWWTLGAGIGTFKGPFTISGNGYFAGWIAFAASLKYAYGTNDAVRGFADRAADAMKEHQPTDPDAGFDPQDQAEAYA
;
A
#
# COMPACT_ATOMS: atom_id res chain seq x y z
N MET A 1 0.34 -6.78 24.52
CA MET A 1 0.36 -7.14 23.08
C MET A 1 1.37 -6.25 22.40
N VAL A 2 2.42 -6.82 21.78
CA VAL A 2 3.42 -6.03 21.06
C VAL A 2 2.75 -5.56 19.76
N GLU A 3 2.39 -4.28 19.65
CA GLU A 3 1.94 -3.74 18.37
C GLU A 3 3.12 -3.82 17.39
N PHE A 4 2.97 -4.63 16.36
CA PHE A 4 4.00 -4.79 15.34
C PHE A 4 4.12 -3.50 14.53
N SER A 5 5.21 -2.76 14.72
CA SER A 5 5.53 -1.54 13.96
C SER A 5 5.56 -1.87 12.46
N PRO A 6 4.96 -1.05 11.58
CA PRO A 6 4.99 -1.27 10.13
C PRO A 6 6.37 -0.96 9.51
N LEU A 7 7.27 -0.28 10.23
CA LEU A 7 8.56 0.18 9.69
C LEU A 7 9.52 -0.97 9.30
N PRO A 8 9.69 -2.06 10.08
CA PRO A 8 10.53 -3.18 9.66
C PRO A 8 10.01 -3.88 8.39
N VAL A 9 8.68 -3.99 8.24
CA VAL A 9 8.09 -4.57 7.01
C VAL A 9 8.31 -3.65 5.82
N LEU A 10 8.13 -2.34 6.00
CA LEU A 10 8.47 -1.36 4.97
C LEU A 10 9.94 -1.48 4.58
N PHE A 11 10.85 -1.58 5.54
CA PHE A 11 12.28 -1.72 5.28
C PHE A 11 12.61 -2.97 4.46
N VAL A 12 12.19 -4.15 4.93
CA VAL A 12 12.48 -5.42 4.24
C VAL A 12 11.86 -5.44 2.84
N SER A 13 10.61 -5.01 2.71
CA SER A 13 9.92 -4.99 1.42
C SER A 13 10.57 -4.00 0.45
N SER A 14 11.01 -2.84 0.94
CA SER A 14 11.73 -1.84 0.13
C SER A 14 13.07 -2.37 -0.39
N VAL A 15 13.81 -3.10 0.44
CA VAL A 15 15.08 -3.74 0.05
C VAL A 15 14.82 -4.82 -1.00
N LEU A 16 13.86 -5.71 -0.77
CA LEU A 16 13.50 -6.77 -1.73
C LEU A 16 13.02 -6.20 -3.07
N TYR A 17 12.23 -5.12 -3.02
CA TYR A 17 11.79 -4.39 -4.21
C TYR A 17 12.97 -3.82 -5.00
N THR A 18 13.95 -3.24 -4.30
CA THR A 18 15.17 -2.70 -4.90
C THR A 18 16.02 -3.79 -5.55
N ILE A 19 16.29 -4.89 -4.83
CA ILE A 19 17.08 -6.02 -5.35
C ILE A 19 16.39 -6.59 -6.59
N SER A 20 15.08 -6.83 -6.51
CA SER A 20 14.31 -7.35 -7.64
C SER A 20 14.34 -6.39 -8.83
N ALA A 21 14.42 -5.07 -8.60
CA ALA A 21 14.47 -4.08 -9.68
C ALA A 21 15.79 -4.10 -10.46
N PHE A 22 16.90 -4.49 -9.82
CA PHE A 22 18.18 -4.68 -10.50
C PHE A 22 18.16 -5.88 -11.45
N ASP A 23 17.48 -6.96 -11.06
CA ASP A 23 17.37 -8.19 -11.85
C ASP A 23 16.20 -8.17 -12.84
N ALA A 24 15.31 -7.18 -12.75
CA ALA A 24 14.10 -7.18 -13.56
C ALA A 24 14.42 -6.83 -15.03
N GLU A 25 13.93 -7.66 -15.95
CA GLU A 25 14.08 -7.44 -17.39
C GLU A 25 12.84 -6.79 -18.04
N GLY A 26 11.69 -6.79 -17.36
CA GLY A 26 10.42 -6.27 -17.87
C GLY A 26 10.25 -4.73 -17.83
N GLY A 27 9.28 -4.23 -18.59
CA GLY A 27 8.81 -2.83 -18.58
C GLY A 27 9.31 -1.92 -19.71
N ASP A 28 8.80 -0.69 -19.74
CA ASP A 28 9.00 0.32 -20.80
C ASP A 28 10.43 0.89 -20.96
N GLY A 29 11.45 0.23 -20.41
CA GLY A 29 12.86 0.59 -20.55
C GLY A 29 13.55 1.03 -19.25
N ASN A 30 14.76 1.59 -19.38
CA ASN A 30 15.65 1.89 -18.25
C ASN A 30 15.06 2.87 -17.22
N GLY A 31 14.09 3.71 -17.63
CA GLY A 31 13.48 4.71 -16.75
C GLY A 31 12.62 4.12 -15.64
N THR A 32 11.84 3.07 -15.92
CA THR A 32 10.96 2.43 -14.92
C THR A 32 11.78 1.57 -13.95
N LYS A 33 12.84 0.92 -14.43
CA LYS A 33 13.82 0.24 -13.58
C LYS A 33 14.51 1.22 -12.63
N ALA A 34 15.04 2.32 -13.15
CA ALA A 34 15.67 3.35 -12.33
C ALA A 34 14.68 3.91 -11.28
N TRP A 35 13.44 4.20 -11.69
CA TRP A 35 12.37 4.60 -10.77
C TRP A 35 12.15 3.58 -9.65
N ALA A 36 12.03 2.29 -9.98
CA ALA A 36 11.82 1.25 -8.99
C ALA A 36 12.99 1.12 -8.01
N ILE A 37 14.23 1.21 -8.50
CA ILE A 37 15.45 1.23 -7.68
C ILE A 37 15.42 2.43 -6.72
N PHE A 38 15.17 3.65 -7.20
CA PHE A 38 15.12 4.84 -6.34
C PHE A 38 13.96 4.77 -5.33
N CYS A 39 12.79 4.30 -5.77
CA CYS A 39 11.61 4.13 -4.92
C CYS A 39 11.91 3.21 -3.73
N GLY A 40 12.57 2.07 -3.98
CA GLY A 40 12.98 1.13 -2.95
C GLY A 40 14.15 1.63 -2.10
N LEU A 41 15.18 2.25 -2.67
CA LEU A 41 16.35 2.77 -1.93
C LEU A 41 15.97 3.88 -0.95
N ILE A 42 15.22 4.89 -1.41
CA ILE A 42 14.77 6.00 -0.57
C ILE A 42 13.92 5.45 0.58
N SER A 43 12.99 4.54 0.27
CA SER A 43 12.13 3.93 1.27
C SER A 43 12.90 3.10 2.29
N SER A 44 13.88 2.30 1.84
CA SER A 44 14.75 1.49 2.71
C SER A 44 15.56 2.37 3.64
N PHE A 45 16.13 3.47 3.13
CA PHE A 45 16.92 4.38 3.94
C PHE A 45 16.08 5.06 5.03
N ILE A 46 14.93 5.62 4.66
CA ILE A 46 14.03 6.29 5.62
C ILE A 46 13.48 5.30 6.64
N SER A 47 12.89 4.18 6.20
CA SER A 47 12.30 3.19 7.09
C SER A 47 13.33 2.51 7.99
N GLY A 48 14.53 2.24 7.47
CA GLY A 48 15.64 1.68 8.24
C GLY A 48 16.13 2.61 9.34
N ILE A 49 16.32 3.92 9.04
CA ILE A 49 16.67 4.92 10.06
C ILE A 49 15.60 5.01 11.14
N LEU A 50 14.32 5.07 10.75
CA LEU A 50 13.23 5.21 11.72
C LEU A 50 13.07 3.94 12.58
N ALA A 51 13.19 2.75 11.99
CA ALA A 51 13.18 1.48 12.72
C ALA A 51 14.37 1.41 13.70
N PHE A 52 15.56 1.84 13.26
CA PHE A 52 16.73 1.92 14.13
C PHE A 52 16.56 2.90 15.28
N LEU A 53 16.00 4.09 15.02
CA LEU A 53 15.73 5.09 16.06
C LEU A 53 14.70 4.56 17.08
N GLN A 54 13.65 3.86 16.62
CA GLN A 54 12.70 3.18 17.51
C GLN A 54 13.39 2.11 18.37
N ALA A 55 14.24 1.27 17.77
CA ALA A 55 15.00 0.24 18.49
C ALA A 55 15.99 0.82 19.52
N ARG A 56 16.47 2.05 19.32
CA ARG A 56 17.34 2.79 20.25
C ARG A 56 16.57 3.57 21.34
N GLY A 57 15.25 3.37 21.45
CA GLY A 57 14.42 4.03 22.45
C GLY A 57 14.06 5.49 22.12
N LYS A 58 14.35 5.98 20.91
CA LYS A 58 13.99 7.35 20.47
C LYS A 58 12.58 7.40 19.84
N GLY A 59 11.65 6.60 20.37
CA GLY A 59 10.29 6.47 19.86
C GLY A 59 9.53 7.80 19.81
N ASP A 60 9.69 8.64 20.84
CA ASP A 60 9.02 9.94 20.95
C ASP A 60 9.34 10.89 19.80
N MET A 61 10.59 10.87 19.32
CA MET A 61 11.02 11.69 18.18
C MET A 61 10.34 11.21 16.89
N VAL A 62 10.23 9.89 16.69
CA VAL A 62 9.53 9.31 15.54
C VAL A 62 8.03 9.62 15.63
N HIS A 63 7.45 9.55 16.82
CA HIS A 63 6.04 9.83 17.07
C HIS A 63 5.62 11.26 16.70
N LYS A 64 6.52 12.25 16.83
CA LYS A 64 6.26 13.64 16.41
C LYS A 64 6.03 13.78 14.91
N PHE A 65 6.74 13.00 14.10
CA PHE A 65 6.69 13.10 12.63
C PHE A 65 5.94 11.95 11.95
N GLN A 66 5.46 10.97 12.73
CA GLN A 66 4.86 9.74 12.20
C GLN A 66 3.71 10.00 11.23
N LYS A 67 2.88 11.02 11.47
CA LYS A 67 1.73 11.37 10.62
C LYS A 67 2.16 11.76 9.20
N PHE A 68 3.18 12.60 9.10
CA PHE A 68 3.73 13.06 7.82
C PHE A 68 4.49 11.95 7.11
N ILE A 69 5.29 11.18 7.86
CA ILE A 69 6.06 10.05 7.35
C ILE A 69 5.12 8.96 6.80
N ALA A 70 4.05 8.64 7.52
CA ALA A 70 3.09 7.62 7.10
C ALA A 70 2.35 8.03 5.83
N LEU A 71 1.90 9.29 5.73
CA LEU A 71 1.31 9.82 4.50
C LEU A 71 2.28 9.82 3.33
N PHE A 72 3.54 10.22 3.57
CA PHE A 72 4.59 10.15 2.56
C PHE A 72 4.74 8.72 2.04
N PHE A 73 4.91 7.73 2.91
CA PHE A 73 5.05 6.34 2.50
C PHE A 73 3.80 5.82 1.77
N PHE A 74 2.60 6.20 2.21
CA PHE A 74 1.37 5.79 1.55
C PHE A 74 1.33 6.29 0.10
N LEU A 75 1.50 7.59 -0.11
CA LEU A 75 1.52 8.18 -1.46
C LEU A 75 2.69 7.65 -2.30
N TRP A 76 3.86 7.52 -1.68
CA TRP A 76 5.08 7.02 -2.34
C TRP A 76 4.90 5.58 -2.84
N TRP A 77 4.33 4.70 -2.02
CA TRP A 77 4.09 3.30 -2.41
C TRP A 77 2.87 3.10 -3.30
N THR A 78 1.89 4.01 -3.30
CA THR A 78 0.84 4.04 -4.34
C THR A 78 1.50 4.20 -5.71
N LEU A 79 2.43 5.15 -5.85
CA LEU A 79 3.18 5.35 -7.09
C LEU A 79 4.19 4.22 -7.34
N GLY A 80 4.86 3.76 -6.29
CA GLY A 80 5.84 2.68 -6.35
C GLY A 80 5.24 1.38 -6.88
N ALA A 81 4.20 0.87 -6.22
CA ALA A 81 3.50 -0.34 -6.63
C ALA A 81 2.77 -0.13 -7.96
N GLY A 82 2.11 1.01 -8.17
CA GLY A 82 1.37 1.31 -9.40
C GLY A 82 2.29 1.34 -10.63
N ILE A 83 3.30 2.22 -10.64
CA ILE A 83 4.24 2.31 -11.76
C ILE A 83 5.02 0.99 -11.89
N GLY A 84 5.47 0.43 -10.76
CA GLY A 84 6.22 -0.82 -10.70
C GLY A 84 5.54 -2.01 -11.37
N THR A 85 4.22 -2.11 -11.25
CA THR A 85 3.46 -3.28 -11.69
C THR A 85 2.70 -3.07 -12.99
N PHE A 86 2.13 -1.88 -13.21
CA PHE A 86 1.37 -1.59 -14.43
C PHE A 86 2.25 -1.11 -15.60
N LYS A 87 3.36 -0.41 -15.30
CA LYS A 87 4.32 0.07 -16.31
C LYS A 87 5.62 -0.74 -16.32
N GLY A 88 6.00 -1.27 -15.16
CA GLY A 88 7.18 -2.09 -14.98
C GLY A 88 8.14 -1.56 -13.90
N PRO A 89 9.16 -2.35 -13.52
CA PRO A 89 9.61 -3.52 -14.27
C PRO A 89 8.95 -4.85 -13.85
N PHE A 90 7.99 -4.82 -12.93
CA PHE A 90 7.31 -5.97 -12.35
C PHE A 90 5.95 -6.24 -13.00
N THR A 91 5.89 -6.38 -14.33
CA THR A 91 4.62 -6.68 -15.04
C THR A 91 4.16 -8.13 -14.86
N ILE A 92 5.06 -9.01 -14.45
CA ILE A 92 4.77 -10.41 -14.11
C ILE A 92 4.88 -10.56 -12.60
N SER A 93 3.98 -11.35 -12.01
CA SER A 93 4.01 -11.67 -10.59
C SER A 93 5.32 -12.36 -10.20
N GLY A 94 5.97 -11.87 -9.15
CA GLY A 94 7.25 -12.34 -8.64
C GLY A 94 7.67 -11.55 -7.41
N ASN A 95 8.92 -11.72 -6.95
CA ASN A 95 9.38 -11.13 -5.69
C ASN A 95 9.21 -9.60 -5.64
N GLY A 96 9.61 -8.88 -6.70
CA GLY A 96 9.44 -7.43 -6.77
C GLY A 96 7.98 -6.99 -6.82
N TYR A 97 7.12 -7.74 -7.53
CA TYR A 97 5.68 -7.49 -7.57
C TYR A 97 5.08 -7.56 -6.15
N PHE A 98 5.30 -8.66 -5.44
CA PHE A 98 4.76 -8.85 -4.10
C PHE A 98 5.39 -7.90 -3.08
N ALA A 99 6.69 -7.65 -3.17
CA ALA A 99 7.37 -6.69 -2.30
C ALA A 99 6.76 -5.29 -2.43
N GLY A 100 6.41 -4.84 -3.65
CA GLY A 100 5.77 -3.56 -3.89
C GLY A 100 4.39 -3.45 -3.23
N TRP A 101 3.56 -4.49 -3.38
CA TRP A 101 2.23 -4.53 -2.77
C TRP A 101 2.27 -4.70 -1.24
N ILE A 102 3.21 -5.48 -0.70
CA ILE A 102 3.40 -5.60 0.75
C ILE A 102 3.83 -4.26 1.33
N ALA A 103 4.75 -3.54 0.66
CA ALA A 103 5.17 -2.22 1.10
C ALA A 103 4.01 -1.20 1.06
N PHE A 104 3.16 -1.27 0.03
CA PHE A 104 1.93 -0.48 -0.05
C PHE A 104 0.94 -0.81 1.09
N ALA A 105 0.68 -2.09 1.36
CA ALA A 105 -0.20 -2.50 2.46
C ALA A 105 0.35 -2.05 3.83
N ALA A 106 1.66 -2.16 4.03
CA ALA A 106 2.32 -1.71 5.25
C ALA A 106 2.26 -0.18 5.41
N SER A 107 2.43 0.59 4.34
CA SER A 107 2.31 2.05 4.38
C SER A 107 0.87 2.50 4.62
N LEU A 108 -0.11 1.82 4.03
CA LEU A 108 -1.53 2.06 4.28
C LEU A 108 -1.89 1.78 5.75
N LYS A 109 -1.47 0.63 6.30
CA LYS A 109 -1.64 0.32 7.73
C LYS A 109 -0.99 1.38 8.61
N TYR A 110 0.19 1.87 8.23
CA TYR A 110 0.88 2.90 8.98
C TYR A 110 0.12 4.23 8.96
N ALA A 111 -0.41 4.64 7.80
CA ALA A 111 -1.22 5.85 7.66
C ALA A 111 -2.52 5.76 8.45
N TYR A 112 -3.21 4.62 8.38
CA TYR A 112 -4.44 4.35 9.13
C TYR A 112 -4.22 4.41 10.65
N GLY A 113 -3.12 3.80 11.15
CA GLY A 113 -2.83 3.76 12.58
C GLY A 113 -2.36 5.09 13.17
N THR A 114 -1.88 6.03 12.34
CA THR A 114 -1.28 7.28 12.83
C THR A 114 -2.09 8.53 12.51
N ASN A 115 -2.99 8.47 11.53
CA ASN A 115 -3.72 9.63 11.05
C ASN A 115 -5.23 9.45 11.21
N ASP A 116 -5.81 10.20 12.16
CA ASP A 116 -7.25 10.16 12.46
C ASP A 116 -8.12 10.55 11.26
N ALA A 117 -7.64 11.43 10.36
CA ALA A 117 -8.37 11.80 9.16
C ALA A 117 -8.41 10.65 8.15
N VAL A 118 -7.29 9.94 7.98
CA VAL A 118 -7.23 8.74 7.13
C VAL A 118 -8.12 7.64 7.70
N ARG A 119 -8.07 7.40 9.01
CA ARG A 119 -8.95 6.44 9.69
C ARG A 119 -10.43 6.81 9.51
N GLY A 120 -10.80 8.05 9.82
CA GLY A 120 -12.19 8.51 9.69
C GLY A 120 -12.72 8.46 8.25
N PHE A 121 -11.88 8.71 7.25
CA PHE A 121 -12.26 8.52 5.85
C PHE A 121 -12.46 7.03 5.53
N ALA A 122 -11.52 6.18 5.94
CA ALA A 122 -11.59 4.73 5.70
C ALA A 122 -12.82 4.09 6.37
N ASP A 123 -13.13 4.47 7.60
CA ASP A 123 -14.29 3.98 8.34
C ASP A 123 -15.61 4.36 7.63
N ARG A 124 -15.73 5.62 7.20
CA ARG A 124 -16.91 6.09 6.44
C ARG A 124 -17.06 5.37 5.11
N ALA A 125 -15.96 5.15 4.40
CA ALA A 125 -15.97 4.40 3.14
C ALA A 125 -16.41 2.95 3.37
N ALA A 126 -15.91 2.32 4.43
CA ALA A 126 -16.29 0.96 4.79
C ALA A 126 -17.78 0.85 5.19
N ASP A 127 -18.31 1.84 5.90
CA ASP A 127 -19.71 1.86 6.31
C ASP A 127 -20.65 2.11 5.13
N ALA A 128 -20.30 3.00 4.20
CA ALA A 128 -21.06 3.21 2.96
C ALA A 128 -21.12 1.94 2.08
N MET A 129 -20.05 1.13 2.06
CA MET A 129 -20.03 -0.15 1.35
C MET A 129 -20.97 -1.20 1.98
N LYS A 130 -21.11 -1.20 3.30
CA LYS A 130 -22.05 -2.10 4.00
C LYS A 130 -23.49 -1.70 3.73
N GLU A 131 -23.77 -0.40 3.65
CA GLU A 131 -25.12 0.11 3.34
C GLU A 131 -25.58 -0.25 1.92
N HIS A 132 -24.65 -0.38 0.96
CA HIS A 132 -24.93 -0.79 -0.42
C HIS A 132 -24.98 -2.31 -0.64
N GLN A 133 -24.73 -3.15 0.36
CA GLN A 133 -25.04 -4.57 0.22
C GLN A 133 -26.57 -4.73 0.17
N PRO A 134 -27.13 -5.42 -0.84
CA PRO A 134 -28.56 -5.70 -0.86
C PRO A 134 -28.93 -6.37 0.45
N THR A 135 -29.80 -5.72 1.22
CA THR A 135 -30.26 -6.20 2.53
C THR A 135 -31.14 -7.44 2.42
N ASP A 136 -31.48 -7.82 1.21
CA ASP A 136 -32.27 -9.00 0.89
C ASP A 136 -31.45 -9.95 -0.01
N PRO A 137 -30.94 -11.07 0.54
CA PRO A 137 -30.31 -12.12 -0.25
C PRO A 137 -31.27 -12.82 -1.22
N ASP A 138 -32.59 -12.62 -1.04
CA ASP A 138 -33.66 -13.20 -1.85
C ASP A 138 -34.32 -12.16 -2.80
N ALA A 139 -33.84 -10.90 -2.83
CA ALA A 139 -34.16 -9.94 -3.90
C ALA A 139 -33.45 -10.29 -5.23
N GLY A 140 -33.22 -11.58 -5.46
CA GLY A 140 -32.75 -12.11 -6.72
C GLY A 140 -33.87 -12.02 -7.75
N PHE A 141 -33.59 -11.31 -8.84
CA PHE A 141 -34.20 -11.48 -10.16
C PHE A 141 -35.65 -11.99 -10.13
N ASP A 142 -36.63 -11.10 -10.01
CA ASP A 142 -38.01 -11.45 -10.33
C ASP A 142 -38.13 -11.52 -11.87
N PRO A 143 -38.38 -12.70 -12.47
CA PRO A 143 -38.54 -12.81 -13.92
C PRO A 143 -39.71 -11.97 -14.46
N GLN A 144 -40.66 -11.58 -13.60
CA GLN A 144 -41.81 -10.76 -13.98
C GLN A 144 -41.41 -9.29 -14.21
N ASP A 145 -40.50 -8.74 -13.40
CA ASP A 145 -40.03 -7.35 -13.56
C ASP A 145 -39.28 -7.13 -14.88
N GLN A 146 -38.56 -8.16 -15.38
CA GLN A 146 -37.93 -8.07 -16.70
C GLN A 146 -38.93 -8.20 -17.85
N ALA A 147 -39.98 -9.01 -17.70
CA ALA A 147 -41.02 -9.16 -18.72
C ALA A 147 -41.79 -7.84 -18.94
N GLU A 148 -42.00 -7.06 -17.88
CA GLU A 148 -42.65 -5.75 -17.96
C GLU A 148 -41.72 -4.65 -18.50
N ALA A 149 -40.41 -4.72 -18.24
CA ALA A 149 -39.44 -3.74 -18.76
C ALA A 149 -39.22 -3.83 -20.29
N TYR A 150 -39.60 -4.95 -20.91
CA TYR A 150 -39.44 -5.19 -22.35
C TYR A 150 -40.78 -5.31 -23.12
N ALA A 151 -41.91 -5.01 -22.46
CA ALA A 151 -43.25 -4.92 -23.07
C ALA A 151 -43.62 -3.47 -23.42
#